data_AF-A0A2V8U2I4-F1
#
_entry.id   AF-A0A2V8U2I4-F1
#
_cell.length_a   1.000
_cell.length_b   1.000
_cell.length_c   1.000
_cell.angle_alpha   90.00
_cell.angle_beta   90.00
_cell.angle_gamma   90.00
#
_symmetry.space_group_name_H-M   'P 1'
#
loop_
_entity.id
_entity.type
_entity.pdbx_description
1 polymer ?
#
loop_
_entity_poly.entity_id
_entity_poly.type
_entity_poly.pdbx_seq_one_letter_code
_entity_poly.pdbx_strand_id
1 'polypeptide(L)'
;MSALLFLLIGNAAYVAALPSATIFYVANVLLHLVLGAAAVVWLFRIHRRSAKFIPLALAALLGIYLIFKGAVTTNRWVVAAHIAFAVAGLALLLPKSRSALAVLAVAAAVLRFGLPEHRIHNPKVVPASIAEEGAGPSSPFWPSSARTNTGGLIPSDFFMDSKLCGECHKDIYEQWNSSMHHFASFNNAFYRRSIEHMQELSGTRGSKWCAGCHDHAVFFNGRFERPIKEQLDTPEAQNGLGCVSCHSIVDVDSSMGNGGFTIRYPPLHRLASSRDPCARWTVSSRI
;
A
#
# COMPACT_ATOMS: atom_id res chain seq x y z
N MET A 1 -18.66 -27.90 15.87
CA MET A 1 -18.30 -27.07 17.04
C MET A 1 -16.79 -26.81 17.11
N SER A 2 -15.96 -27.86 17.06
CA SER A 2 -14.52 -27.71 16.84
C SER A 2 -14.19 -26.99 15.51
N ALA A 3 -14.97 -27.26 14.45
CA ALA A 3 -14.78 -26.62 13.14
C ALA A 3 -14.84 -25.08 13.17
N LEU A 4 -15.76 -24.47 13.93
CA LEU A 4 -15.86 -23.00 14.03
C LEU A 4 -14.58 -22.40 14.64
N LEU A 5 -14.10 -22.99 15.74
CA LEU A 5 -12.88 -22.53 16.40
C LEU A 5 -11.64 -22.78 15.55
N PHE A 6 -11.55 -23.93 14.88
CA PHE A 6 -10.44 -24.22 13.96
C PHE A 6 -10.41 -23.22 12.80
N LEU A 7 -11.55 -22.94 12.17
CA LEU A 7 -11.66 -21.95 11.11
C LEU A 7 -11.30 -20.54 11.60
N LEU A 8 -11.81 -20.13 12.77
CA LEU A 8 -11.47 -18.84 13.37
C LEU A 8 -9.98 -18.72 13.65
N ILE A 9 -9.39 -19.71 14.30
CA ILE A 9 -7.96 -19.70 14.68
C ILE A 9 -7.08 -19.66 13.43
N GLY A 10 -7.38 -20.48 12.41
CA GLY A 10 -6.65 -20.47 11.15
C GLY A 10 -6.76 -19.15 10.40
N ASN A 11 -7.98 -18.62 10.29
CA ASN A 11 -8.22 -17.32 9.67
C ASN A 11 -7.55 -16.17 10.46
N ALA A 12 -7.60 -16.19 11.79
CA ALA A 12 -6.94 -15.19 12.64
C ALA A 12 -5.42 -15.21 12.45
N ALA A 13 -4.81 -16.40 12.39
CA ALA A 13 -3.38 -16.54 12.12
C ALA A 13 -3.00 -16.00 10.73
N TYR A 14 -3.80 -16.30 9.71
CA TYR A 14 -3.61 -15.73 8.37
C TYR A 14 -3.70 -14.20 8.36
N VAL A 15 -4.77 -13.64 8.94
CA VAL A 15 -5.02 -12.18 8.98
C VAL A 15 -3.90 -11.45 9.73
N ALA A 16 -3.39 -12.02 10.82
CA ALA A 16 -2.30 -11.45 11.61
C ALA A 16 -0.93 -11.57 10.92
N ALA A 17 -0.68 -12.68 10.21
CA ALA A 17 0.62 -12.97 9.61
C ALA A 17 0.85 -12.23 8.29
N LEU A 18 -0.16 -12.17 7.42
CA LEU A 18 0.01 -11.84 6.00
C LEU A 18 -0.91 -10.67 5.55
N PRO A 19 -0.76 -9.45 6.09
CA PRO A 19 -1.54 -8.32 5.63
C PRO A 19 -1.19 -7.97 4.18
N SER A 20 -2.23 -7.82 3.36
CA SER A 20 -2.09 -7.43 1.96
C SER A 20 -3.29 -6.60 1.50
N ALA A 21 -3.05 -5.69 0.56
CA ALA A 21 -4.11 -4.86 -0.05
C ALA A 21 -4.82 -5.63 -1.18
N THR A 22 -5.31 -6.83 -0.89
CA THR A 22 -6.01 -7.69 -1.87
C THR A 22 -7.47 -7.90 -1.47
N ILE A 23 -8.33 -8.13 -2.47
CA ILE A 23 -9.75 -8.48 -2.24
C ILE A 23 -9.85 -9.73 -1.34
N PHE A 24 -9.00 -10.72 -1.60
CA PHE A 24 -8.97 -11.96 -0.81
C PHE A 24 -8.65 -11.71 0.66
N TYR A 25 -7.67 -10.84 0.96
CA TYR A 25 -7.37 -10.47 2.34
C TYR A 25 -8.53 -9.72 3.00
N VAL A 26 -9.14 -8.75 2.30
CA VAL A 26 -10.31 -8.02 2.81
C VAL A 26 -11.49 -8.95 3.11
N ALA A 27 -11.74 -9.93 2.22
CA ALA A 27 -12.76 -10.96 2.44
C ALA A 27 -12.44 -11.81 3.69
N ASN A 28 -11.17 -12.15 3.92
CA ASN A 28 -10.75 -12.88 5.12
C ASN A 28 -10.86 -12.04 6.41
N VAL A 29 -10.64 -10.74 6.35
CA VAL A 29 -10.90 -9.84 7.50
C VAL A 29 -12.39 -9.79 7.83
N LEU A 30 -13.26 -9.72 6.81
CA LEU A 30 -14.70 -9.81 7.01
C LEU A 30 -15.13 -11.14 7.60
N LEU A 31 -14.58 -12.24 7.07
CA LEU A 31 -14.78 -13.57 7.60
C LEU A 31 -14.32 -13.65 9.07
N HIS A 32 -13.18 -13.05 9.42
CA HIS A 32 -12.69 -12.98 10.79
C HIS A 32 -13.70 -12.34 11.74
N LEU A 33 -14.32 -11.24 11.34
CA LEU A 33 -15.33 -10.55 12.15
C LEU A 33 -16.55 -11.45 12.39
N VAL A 34 -17.05 -12.11 11.35
CA VAL A 34 -18.21 -13.02 11.44
C VAL A 34 -17.89 -14.24 12.32
N LEU A 35 -16.75 -14.90 12.06
CA LEU A 35 -16.30 -16.05 12.84
C LEU A 35 -16.04 -15.67 14.30
N GLY A 36 -15.43 -14.52 14.54
CA GLY A 36 -15.14 -13.99 15.87
C GLY A 36 -16.40 -13.71 16.67
N ALA A 37 -17.37 -13.01 16.07
CA ALA A 37 -18.67 -12.76 16.70
C ALA A 37 -19.41 -14.06 17.03
N ALA A 38 -19.47 -15.01 16.08
CA ALA A 38 -20.10 -16.31 16.31
C ALA A 38 -19.41 -17.09 17.44
N ALA A 39 -18.07 -17.10 17.48
CA ALA A 39 -17.31 -17.78 18.52
C ALA A 39 -17.47 -17.14 19.90
N VAL A 40 -17.46 -15.81 20.00
CA VAL A 40 -17.67 -15.08 21.27
C VAL A 40 -19.06 -15.38 21.81
N VAL A 41 -20.11 -15.28 20.99
CA VAL A 41 -21.50 -15.59 21.40
C VAL A 41 -21.62 -17.04 21.87
N TRP A 42 -21.02 -17.98 21.14
CA TRP A 42 -21.07 -19.39 21.48
C TRP A 42 -20.31 -19.71 22.78
N LEU A 43 -19.07 -19.22 22.92
CA LEU A 43 -18.26 -19.41 24.13
C LEU A 43 -18.85 -18.72 25.35
N PHE A 44 -19.49 -17.56 25.17
CA PHE A 44 -20.24 -16.88 26.22
C PHE A 44 -21.38 -17.77 26.74
N ARG A 45 -22.20 -18.36 25.87
CA ARG A 45 -23.32 -19.23 26.30
C ARG A 45 -22.86 -20.38 27.20
N ILE A 46 -21.70 -20.95 26.92
CA ILE A 46 -21.14 -22.08 27.68
C ILE A 46 -20.42 -21.61 28.95
N HIS A 47 -19.65 -20.52 28.87
CA HIS A 47 -18.71 -20.11 29.92
C HIS A 47 -19.10 -18.81 30.63
N ARG A 48 -20.32 -18.29 30.46
CA ARG A 48 -20.78 -17.01 31.04
C ARG A 48 -20.61 -16.86 32.56
N ARG A 49 -20.52 -17.97 33.30
CA ARG A 49 -20.30 -17.95 34.76
C ARG A 49 -18.84 -18.16 35.16
N SER A 50 -17.95 -18.37 34.20
CA SER A 50 -16.53 -18.65 34.44
C SER A 50 -15.68 -17.41 34.20
N ALA A 51 -14.88 -17.03 35.19
CA ALA A 51 -13.90 -15.94 35.05
C ALA A 51 -12.89 -16.18 33.91
N LYS A 52 -12.71 -17.42 33.46
CA LYS A 52 -11.85 -17.78 32.32
C LYS A 52 -12.31 -17.12 31.00
N PHE A 53 -13.55 -16.65 30.92
CA PHE A 53 -14.07 -15.94 29.75
C PHE A 53 -13.65 -14.46 29.68
N ILE A 54 -13.21 -13.86 30.79
CA ILE A 54 -12.90 -12.42 30.87
C ILE A 54 -11.91 -11.95 29.79
N PRO A 55 -10.77 -12.64 29.54
CA PRO A 55 -9.85 -12.21 28.49
C PRO A 55 -10.49 -12.21 27.10
N LEU A 56 -11.35 -13.19 26.79
CA LEU A 56 -12.04 -13.25 25.51
C LEU A 56 -13.07 -12.12 25.36
N ALA A 57 -13.74 -11.74 26.46
CA ALA A 57 -14.63 -10.59 26.47
C ALA A 57 -13.87 -9.27 26.22
N LEU A 58 -12.72 -9.09 26.85
CA LEU A 58 -11.84 -7.93 26.61
C LEU A 58 -11.36 -7.88 25.16
N ALA A 59 -10.94 -9.03 24.60
CA ALA A 59 -10.59 -9.13 23.19
C ALA A 59 -11.75 -8.70 22.28
N ALA A 60 -12.98 -9.15 22.56
CA ALA A 60 -14.16 -8.76 21.79
C ALA A 60 -14.43 -7.25 21.86
N LEU A 61 -14.32 -6.63 23.04
CA LEU A 61 -14.48 -5.19 23.20
C LEU A 61 -13.43 -4.39 22.41
N LEU A 62 -12.16 -4.81 22.46
CA LEU A 62 -11.11 -4.20 21.65
C LEU A 62 -11.34 -4.41 20.15
N GLY A 63 -11.87 -5.57 19.76
CA GLY A 63 -12.27 -5.86 18.39
C GLY A 63 -13.37 -4.92 17.91
N ILE A 64 -14.39 -4.68 18.72
CA ILE A 64 -15.46 -3.72 18.43
C ILE A 64 -14.88 -2.31 18.28
N TYR A 65 -13.98 -1.88 19.17
CA TYR A 65 -13.28 -0.60 19.02
C TYR A 65 -12.53 -0.51 17.68
N LEU A 66 -11.81 -1.57 17.29
CA LEU A 66 -11.03 -1.63 16.05
C LEU A 66 -11.90 -1.61 14.79
N ILE A 67 -13.14 -2.09 14.84
CA ILE A 67 -14.10 -1.97 13.71
C ILE A 67 -14.33 -0.48 13.36
N PHE A 68 -14.40 0.40 14.37
CA PHE A 68 -14.69 1.82 14.15
C PHE A 68 -13.44 2.68 14.00
N LYS A 69 -12.34 2.33 14.68
CA LYS A 69 -11.11 3.13 14.70
C LYS A 69 -10.02 2.65 13.76
N GLY A 70 -10.20 1.48 13.15
CA GLY A 70 -9.26 0.90 12.20
C GLY A 70 -8.04 0.24 12.85
N ALA A 71 -7.55 -0.83 12.22
CA ALA A 71 -6.31 -1.53 12.59
C ALA A 71 -5.07 -0.84 11.99
N VAL A 72 -4.95 0.48 12.24
CA VAL A 72 -3.89 1.34 11.71
C VAL A 72 -2.66 1.38 12.60
N THR A 73 -1.57 1.96 12.09
CA THR A 73 -0.30 2.10 12.80
C THR A 73 -0.41 2.87 14.12
N THR A 74 -1.32 3.83 14.24
CA THR A 74 -1.59 4.57 15.47
C THR A 74 -2.29 3.70 16.52
N ASN A 75 -3.12 2.75 16.09
CA ASN A 75 -3.84 1.80 16.95
C ASN A 75 -3.10 0.46 17.13
N ARG A 76 -1.82 0.36 16.76
CA ARG A 76 -1.05 -0.91 16.79
C ARG A 76 -1.07 -1.60 18.15
N TRP A 77 -1.06 -0.83 19.24
CA TRP A 77 -1.10 -1.34 20.60
C TRP A 77 -2.46 -1.97 20.94
N VAL A 78 -3.54 -1.42 20.40
CA VAL A 78 -4.89 -1.98 20.57
C VAL A 78 -5.04 -3.29 19.80
N VAL A 79 -4.47 -3.37 18.59
CA VAL A 79 -4.41 -4.62 17.81
C VAL A 79 -3.61 -5.69 18.56
N ALA A 80 -2.44 -5.33 19.09
CA ALA A 80 -1.63 -6.25 19.88
C ALA A 80 -2.37 -6.75 21.14
N ALA A 81 -3.04 -5.84 21.87
CA ALA A 81 -3.85 -6.20 23.03
C ALA A 81 -5.03 -7.11 22.66
N HIS A 82 -5.75 -6.81 21.57
CA HIS A 82 -6.83 -7.65 21.05
C HIS A 82 -6.35 -9.09 20.81
N ILE A 83 -5.22 -9.26 20.11
CA ILE A 83 -4.63 -10.58 19.83
C ILE A 83 -4.19 -11.27 21.12
N ALA A 84 -3.49 -10.57 22.01
CA ALA A 84 -2.98 -11.13 23.26
C ALA A 84 -4.12 -11.66 24.15
N PHE A 85 -5.18 -10.87 24.33
CA PHE A 85 -6.35 -11.27 25.10
C PHE A 85 -7.13 -12.41 24.43
N ALA A 86 -7.22 -12.44 23.10
CA ALA A 86 -7.86 -13.53 22.36
C ALA A 86 -7.10 -14.86 22.54
N VAL A 87 -5.77 -14.84 22.39
CA VAL A 87 -4.91 -16.01 22.59
C VAL A 87 -4.99 -16.49 24.05
N ALA A 88 -4.90 -15.58 25.02
CA ALA A 88 -5.01 -15.92 26.44
C ALA A 88 -6.39 -16.53 26.78
N GLY A 89 -7.48 -15.93 26.29
CA GLY A 89 -8.83 -16.44 26.48
C GLY A 89 -9.01 -17.84 25.90
N LEU A 90 -8.54 -18.07 24.66
CA LEU A 90 -8.59 -19.39 24.02
C LEU A 90 -7.72 -20.41 24.76
N ALA A 91 -6.52 -20.04 25.22
CA ALA A 91 -5.63 -20.93 25.98
C ALA A 91 -6.21 -21.33 27.35
N LEU A 92 -6.99 -20.45 28.00
CA LEU A 92 -7.68 -20.74 29.26
C LEU A 92 -8.91 -21.63 29.06
N LEU A 93 -9.67 -21.41 27.99
CA LEU A 93 -10.89 -22.16 27.68
C LEU A 93 -10.61 -23.51 26.98
N LEU A 94 -9.48 -23.63 26.27
CA LEU A 94 -9.07 -24.83 25.51
C LEU A 94 -7.69 -25.34 25.96
N PRO A 95 -7.56 -25.87 27.19
CA PRO A 95 -6.26 -26.23 27.76
C PRO A 95 -5.52 -27.30 26.96
N LYS A 96 -6.25 -28.22 26.30
CA LYS A 96 -5.65 -29.26 25.44
C LYS A 96 -5.00 -28.70 24.17
N SER A 97 -5.32 -27.46 23.78
CA SER A 97 -4.86 -26.83 22.54
C SER A 97 -3.78 -25.77 22.77
N ARG A 98 -3.31 -25.57 24.01
CA ARG A 98 -2.34 -24.51 24.37
C ARG A 98 -1.06 -24.55 23.54
N SER A 99 -0.46 -25.73 23.39
CA SER A 99 0.78 -25.89 22.61
C SER A 99 0.54 -25.57 21.13
N ALA A 100 -0.58 -26.01 20.56
CA ALA A 100 -0.92 -25.70 19.17
C ALA A 100 -1.15 -24.19 18.96
N LEU A 101 -1.85 -23.52 19.89
CA LEU A 101 -2.04 -22.07 19.84
C LEU A 101 -0.71 -21.30 19.94
N ALA A 102 0.19 -21.75 20.83
CA ALA A 102 1.51 -21.14 20.98
C ALA A 102 2.36 -21.31 19.70
N VAL A 103 2.42 -22.52 19.14
CA VAL A 103 3.13 -22.80 17.88
C VAL A 103 2.58 -21.94 16.75
N LEU A 104 1.26 -21.84 16.62
CA LEU A 104 0.64 -21.04 15.56
C LEU A 104 0.90 -19.54 15.76
N ALA A 105 0.85 -19.04 16.99
CA ALA A 105 1.15 -17.65 17.30
C ALA A 105 2.62 -17.30 16.95
N VAL A 106 3.56 -18.19 17.29
CA VAL A 106 4.98 -18.03 16.93
C VAL A 106 5.15 -18.09 15.41
N ALA A 107 4.54 -19.08 14.73
CA ALA A 107 4.61 -19.19 13.28
C ALA A 107 4.06 -17.93 12.58
N ALA A 108 2.92 -17.41 13.04
CA ALA A 108 2.34 -16.17 12.53
C ALA A 108 3.27 -14.97 12.78
N ALA A 109 3.89 -14.87 13.96
CA ALA A 109 4.85 -13.81 14.27
C ALA A 109 6.11 -13.90 13.40
N VAL A 110 6.66 -15.11 13.19
CA VAL A 110 7.81 -15.34 12.29
C VAL A 110 7.47 -14.97 10.86
N LEU A 111 6.28 -15.33 10.36
CA LEU A 111 5.84 -14.91 9.03
C LEU A 111 5.63 -13.39 8.93
N ARG A 112 5.16 -12.76 10.01
CA ARG A 112 4.89 -11.31 10.04
C ARG A 112 6.16 -10.46 10.10
N PHE A 113 7.12 -10.88 10.93
CA PHE A 113 8.30 -10.08 11.30
C PHE A 113 9.63 -10.67 10.81
N GLY A 114 9.62 -11.91 10.31
CA GLY A 114 10.80 -12.59 9.78
C GLY A 114 10.98 -12.44 8.27
N LEU A 115 10.05 -11.78 7.58
CA LEU A 115 10.26 -11.38 6.18
C LEU A 115 11.38 -10.32 6.14
N PRO A 116 12.36 -10.45 5.22
CA PRO A 116 13.50 -9.57 5.17
C PRO A 116 13.07 -8.11 4.98
N GLU A 117 13.70 -7.21 5.73
CA GLU A 117 13.59 -5.77 5.49
C GLU A 117 14.05 -5.46 4.06
N HIS A 118 13.33 -4.58 3.36
CA HIS A 118 13.76 -4.05 2.08
C HIS A 118 15.13 -3.39 2.25
N ARG A 119 16.18 -4.02 1.71
CA ARG A 119 17.54 -3.46 1.69
C ARG A 119 17.84 -2.95 0.31
N ILE A 120 18.38 -1.74 0.25
CA ILE A 120 18.89 -1.16 -0.99
C ILE A 120 20.16 -1.92 -1.38
N HIS A 121 20.21 -2.42 -2.61
CA HIS A 121 21.34 -3.19 -3.13
C HIS A 121 22.03 -2.39 -4.23
N ASN A 122 23.11 -1.71 -3.86
CA ASN A 122 23.90 -0.97 -4.84
C ASN A 122 24.75 -1.91 -5.70
N PRO A 123 24.79 -1.72 -7.03
CA PRO A 123 25.78 -2.38 -7.87
C PRO A 123 27.21 -2.12 -7.39
N LYS A 124 28.13 -3.04 -7.68
CA LYS A 124 29.56 -2.83 -7.37
C LYS A 124 30.25 -1.86 -8.32
N VAL A 125 29.65 -1.62 -9.49
CA VAL A 125 30.17 -0.76 -10.55
C VAL A 125 29.19 0.38 -10.77
N VAL A 126 29.69 1.61 -10.79
CA VAL A 126 28.88 2.80 -11.05
C VAL A 126 28.49 2.81 -12.54
N PRO A 127 27.20 2.93 -12.89
CA PRO A 127 26.78 3.06 -14.29
C PRO A 127 27.46 4.27 -14.95
N ALA A 128 28.02 4.07 -16.15
CA ALA A 128 28.70 5.12 -16.90
C ALA A 128 27.74 5.88 -17.84
N SER A 129 26.53 5.38 -18.03
CA SER A 129 25.50 6.00 -18.88
C SER A 129 24.08 5.72 -18.37
N ILE A 130 23.12 6.56 -18.78
CA ILE A 130 21.69 6.36 -18.48
C ILE A 130 21.17 5.01 -19.00
N ALA A 131 21.78 4.47 -20.06
CA ALA A 131 21.40 3.20 -20.65
C ALA A 131 21.77 2.01 -19.74
N GLU A 132 22.92 2.08 -19.07
CA GLU A 132 23.41 1.09 -18.10
C GLU A 132 22.68 1.19 -16.76
N GLU A 133 22.27 2.40 -16.39
CA GLU A 133 21.52 2.68 -15.17
C GLU A 133 20.06 2.18 -15.25
N GLY A 134 19.43 2.36 -16.42
CA GLY A 134 18.02 2.11 -16.64
C GLY A 134 17.59 0.66 -16.49
N ALA A 135 16.27 0.43 -16.41
CA ALA A 135 15.66 -0.88 -16.19
C ALA A 135 15.84 -1.92 -17.35
N GLY A 136 16.68 -1.62 -18.33
CA GLY A 136 16.89 -2.39 -19.57
C GLY A 136 15.91 -2.07 -20.70
N PRO A 137 16.27 -2.28 -22.00
CA PRO A 137 15.46 -1.86 -23.15
C PRO A 137 14.07 -2.50 -23.27
N SER A 138 13.82 -3.60 -22.57
CA SER A 138 12.51 -4.25 -22.51
C SER A 138 11.52 -3.51 -21.60
N SER A 139 12.01 -2.62 -20.74
CA SER A 139 11.15 -1.77 -19.92
C SER A 139 10.51 -0.67 -20.77
N PRO A 140 9.19 -0.42 -20.67
CA PRO A 140 8.56 0.72 -21.33
C PRO A 140 9.11 2.07 -20.85
N PHE A 141 9.74 2.07 -19.67
CA PHE A 141 10.29 3.24 -19.00
C PHE A 141 11.76 3.50 -19.33
N TRP A 142 12.42 2.62 -20.08
CA TRP A 142 13.83 2.77 -20.43
C TRP A 142 14.10 4.09 -21.18
N PRO A 143 15.17 4.85 -20.86
CA PRO A 143 16.31 4.52 -19.98
C PRO A 143 16.14 4.91 -18.51
N SER A 144 14.94 5.21 -18.02
CA SER A 144 14.73 5.35 -16.58
C SER A 144 14.88 4.00 -15.87
N SER A 145 15.36 4.04 -14.63
CA SER A 145 15.39 2.89 -13.72
C SER A 145 14.05 2.64 -13.03
N ALA A 146 13.06 3.51 -13.24
CA ALA A 146 11.74 3.37 -12.64
C ALA A 146 11.03 2.10 -13.11
N ARG A 147 10.37 1.42 -12.17
CA ARG A 147 9.62 0.18 -12.40
C ARG A 147 8.21 0.27 -11.84
N THR A 148 7.37 -0.65 -12.27
CA THR A 148 6.05 -0.89 -11.68
C THR A 148 5.97 -2.33 -11.21
N ASN A 149 5.19 -2.60 -10.16
CA ASN A 149 4.96 -3.95 -9.66
C ASN A 149 4.32 -4.88 -10.71
N THR A 150 3.68 -4.31 -11.74
CA THR A 150 3.07 -5.03 -12.86
C THR A 150 4.01 -5.21 -14.06
N GLY A 151 5.17 -4.54 -14.08
CA GLY A 151 6.06 -4.46 -15.24
C GLY A 151 5.52 -3.63 -16.43
N GLY A 152 4.22 -3.31 -16.43
CA GLY A 152 3.55 -2.50 -17.44
C GLY A 152 3.20 -1.07 -17.01
N LEU A 153 2.41 -0.42 -17.86
CA LEU A 153 1.93 0.96 -17.68
C LEU A 153 0.90 1.07 -16.55
N ILE A 154 0.81 2.25 -15.95
CA ILE A 154 -0.19 2.62 -14.94
C ILE A 154 -1.09 3.70 -15.53
N PRO A 155 -2.43 3.56 -15.45
CA PRO A 155 -3.38 4.59 -15.87
C PRO A 155 -3.09 5.96 -15.23
N SER A 156 -3.29 7.07 -15.94
CA SER A 156 -2.97 8.40 -15.40
C SER A 156 -3.79 8.78 -14.19
N ASP A 157 -5.08 8.42 -14.17
CA ASP A 157 -6.01 8.73 -13.07
C ASP A 157 -5.49 8.32 -11.69
N PHE A 158 -4.67 7.25 -11.63
CA PHE A 158 -3.93 6.88 -10.43
C PHE A 158 -3.14 8.02 -9.79
N PHE A 159 -2.50 8.87 -10.61
CA PHE A 159 -1.62 9.96 -10.17
C PHE A 159 -2.32 11.31 -9.99
N MET A 160 -3.58 11.45 -10.42
CA MET A 160 -4.21 12.76 -10.62
C MET A 160 -4.97 13.32 -9.40
N ASP A 161 -5.31 12.48 -8.42
CA ASP A 161 -6.29 12.83 -7.39
C ASP A 161 -5.68 13.28 -6.04
N SER A 162 -4.60 14.06 -6.05
CA SER A 162 -4.01 14.64 -4.81
C SER A 162 -5.03 15.45 -3.98
N LYS A 163 -6.02 16.07 -4.65
CA LYS A 163 -7.09 16.83 -3.98
C LYS A 163 -7.97 15.96 -3.09
N LEU A 164 -8.19 14.70 -3.46
CA LEU A 164 -8.95 13.74 -2.64
C LEU A 164 -8.23 13.50 -1.30
N CYS A 165 -6.89 13.44 -1.31
CA CYS A 165 -6.10 13.34 -0.09
C CYS A 165 -6.28 14.58 0.80
N GLY A 166 -6.40 15.77 0.19
CA GLY A 166 -6.63 17.04 0.88
C GLY A 166 -7.99 17.18 1.58
N GLU A 167 -8.99 16.33 1.27
CA GLU A 167 -10.26 16.31 2.01
C GLU A 167 -10.04 15.94 3.49
N CYS A 168 -9.05 15.09 3.77
CA CYS A 168 -8.71 14.63 5.12
C CYS A 168 -7.32 15.12 5.60
N HIS A 169 -6.36 15.32 4.70
CA HIS A 169 -4.98 15.73 5.00
C HIS A 169 -4.70 17.15 4.53
N LYS A 170 -5.55 18.10 4.97
CA LYS A 170 -5.56 19.47 4.47
C LYS A 170 -4.20 20.17 4.57
N ASP A 171 -3.56 20.15 5.73
CA ASP A 171 -2.30 20.87 5.96
C ASP A 171 -1.16 20.34 5.06
N ILE A 172 -1.09 19.01 4.91
CA ILE A 172 -0.10 18.36 4.05
C ILE A 172 -0.37 18.69 2.57
N TYR A 173 -1.64 18.69 2.18
CA TYR A 173 -2.04 19.06 0.83
C TYR A 173 -1.66 20.50 0.50
N GLU A 174 -1.92 21.45 1.40
CA GLU A 174 -1.56 22.87 1.20
C GLU A 174 -0.04 23.05 1.08
N GLN A 175 0.74 22.35 1.93
CA GLN A 175 2.21 22.34 1.82
C GLN A 175 2.67 21.76 0.48
N TRP A 176 2.15 20.59 0.09
CA TRP A 176 2.46 19.96 -1.18
C TRP A 176 2.11 20.85 -2.37
N ASN A 177 0.93 21.47 -2.37
CA ASN A 177 0.42 22.30 -3.46
C ASN A 177 1.29 23.55 -3.70
N SER A 178 2.04 23.99 -2.68
CA SER A 178 3.01 25.08 -2.80
C SER A 178 4.45 24.62 -3.08
N SER A 179 4.69 23.31 -3.17
CA SER A 179 6.03 22.74 -3.22
C SER A 179 6.56 22.53 -4.65
N MET A 180 7.89 22.41 -4.77
CA MET A 180 8.53 22.03 -6.03
C MET A 180 8.16 20.63 -6.52
N HIS A 181 7.65 19.74 -5.67
CA HIS A 181 7.12 18.45 -6.12
C HIS A 181 5.81 18.61 -6.89
N HIS A 182 4.93 19.51 -6.45
CA HIS A 182 3.75 19.86 -7.25
C HIS A 182 4.16 20.55 -8.56
N PHE A 183 5.17 21.42 -8.52
CA PHE A 183 5.72 22.10 -9.70
C PHE A 183 6.85 21.33 -10.41
N ALA A 184 6.87 20.00 -10.31
CA ALA A 184 7.98 19.20 -10.85
C ALA A 184 7.87 18.93 -12.35
N SER A 185 6.67 19.02 -12.93
CA SER A 185 6.41 18.66 -14.34
C SER A 185 6.28 19.91 -15.21
N PHE A 186 5.39 19.89 -16.21
CA PHE A 186 5.29 20.94 -17.22
C PHE A 186 4.48 22.17 -16.79
N ASN A 187 4.03 22.21 -15.54
CA ASN A 187 3.57 23.42 -14.85
C ASN A 187 4.72 24.32 -14.39
N ASN A 188 5.98 23.91 -14.61
CA ASN A 188 7.18 24.71 -14.41
C ASN A 188 7.83 25.06 -15.76
N ALA A 189 7.91 26.36 -16.07
CA ALA A 189 8.41 26.84 -17.34
C ALA A 189 9.88 26.46 -17.63
N PHE A 190 10.74 26.39 -16.60
CA PHE A 190 12.15 26.05 -16.75
C PHE A 190 12.33 24.57 -17.08
N TYR A 191 11.64 23.71 -16.32
CA TYR A 191 11.65 22.28 -16.58
C TYR A 191 11.08 21.99 -17.98
N ARG A 192 9.92 22.58 -18.29
CA ARG A 192 9.27 22.47 -19.59
C ARG A 192 10.22 22.80 -20.73
N ARG A 193 10.84 23.98 -20.73
CA ARG A 193 11.72 24.38 -21.85
C ARG A 193 12.94 23.47 -21.97
N SER A 194 13.47 22.98 -20.84
CA SER A 194 14.61 22.05 -20.84
C SER A 194 14.26 20.73 -21.52
N ILE A 195 13.10 20.15 -21.19
CA ILE A 195 12.65 18.89 -21.79
C ILE A 195 12.23 19.07 -23.25
N GLU A 196 11.52 20.15 -23.59
CA GLU A 196 11.21 20.48 -24.99
C GLU A 196 12.48 20.54 -25.84
N HIS A 197 13.50 21.27 -25.38
CA HIS A 197 14.76 21.39 -26.09
C HIS A 197 15.51 20.05 -26.20
N MET A 198 15.54 19.26 -25.12
CA MET A 198 16.15 17.93 -25.14
C MET A 198 15.48 17.02 -26.18
N GLN A 199 14.14 17.06 -26.25
CA GLN A 199 13.36 16.27 -27.20
C GLN A 199 13.49 16.76 -28.64
N GLU A 200 13.65 18.07 -28.86
CA GLU A 200 13.96 18.65 -30.17
C GLU A 200 15.28 18.10 -30.73
N LEU A 201 16.29 17.91 -29.88
CA LEU A 201 17.62 17.45 -30.29
C LEU A 201 17.73 15.93 -30.46
N SER A 202 17.06 15.16 -29.59
CA SER A 202 17.36 13.72 -29.42
C SER A 202 16.12 12.82 -29.34
N GLY A 203 14.93 13.37 -29.58
CA GLY A 203 13.66 12.67 -29.42
C GLY A 203 13.28 12.42 -27.96
N THR A 204 12.20 11.68 -27.73
CA THR A 204 11.62 11.47 -26.39
C THR A 204 12.42 10.52 -25.51
N ARG A 205 13.20 9.62 -26.12
CA ARG A 205 13.87 8.51 -25.45
C ARG A 205 14.77 8.98 -24.30
N GLY A 206 15.65 9.96 -24.52
CA GLY A 206 16.56 10.44 -23.48
C GLY A 206 15.81 11.10 -22.31
N SER A 207 14.78 11.89 -22.62
CA SER A 207 14.00 12.62 -21.61
C SER A 207 13.20 11.73 -20.65
N LYS A 208 12.97 10.45 -21.00
CA LYS A 208 12.36 9.46 -20.08
C LYS A 208 13.18 9.26 -18.80
N TRP A 209 14.50 9.45 -18.86
CA TRP A 209 15.35 9.41 -17.66
C TRP A 209 14.97 10.49 -16.63
N CYS A 210 14.64 11.70 -17.12
CA CYS A 210 14.13 12.79 -16.28
C CYS A 210 12.68 12.53 -15.84
N ALA A 211 11.86 12.00 -16.74
CA ALA A 211 10.43 11.77 -16.52
C ALA A 211 10.14 10.80 -15.36
N GLY A 212 11.05 9.83 -15.15
CA GLY A 212 10.99 8.91 -14.01
C GLY A 212 11.03 9.58 -12.64
N CYS A 213 11.44 10.85 -12.54
CA CYS A 213 11.40 11.62 -11.30
C CYS A 213 10.49 12.84 -11.34
N HIS A 214 10.04 13.28 -12.51
CA HIS A 214 9.32 14.55 -12.66
C HIS A 214 7.87 14.38 -13.12
N ASP A 215 7.59 13.38 -13.97
CA ASP A 215 6.41 13.40 -14.85
C ASP A 215 5.51 12.16 -14.67
N HIS A 216 5.37 11.65 -13.44
CA HIS A 216 4.75 10.34 -13.19
C HIS A 216 3.40 10.12 -13.90
N ALA A 217 2.54 11.15 -13.94
CA ALA A 217 1.22 11.08 -14.59
C ALA A 217 1.27 10.94 -16.12
N VAL A 218 2.32 11.45 -16.78
CA VAL A 218 2.54 11.32 -18.25
C VAL A 218 3.47 10.15 -18.56
N PHE A 219 4.38 9.84 -17.64
CA PHE A 219 5.43 8.86 -17.84
C PHE A 219 4.91 7.43 -17.69
N PHE A 220 4.27 7.13 -16.56
CA PHE A 220 3.87 5.76 -16.26
C PHE A 220 2.69 5.27 -17.12
N ASN A 221 1.90 6.16 -17.72
CA ASN A 221 0.82 5.78 -18.63
C ASN A 221 1.26 5.62 -20.10
N GLY A 222 2.55 5.78 -20.39
CA GLY A 222 3.12 5.60 -21.73
C GLY A 222 2.94 6.81 -22.67
N ARG A 223 2.35 7.92 -22.22
CA ARG A 223 2.19 9.11 -23.07
C ARG A 223 3.51 9.79 -23.41
N PHE A 224 4.57 9.48 -22.66
CA PHE A 224 5.92 9.99 -22.90
C PHE A 224 6.61 9.40 -24.15
N GLU A 225 5.98 8.49 -24.89
CA GLU A 225 6.47 8.08 -26.22
C GLU A 225 6.33 9.21 -27.26
N ARG A 226 5.39 10.14 -27.05
CA ARG A 226 5.17 11.29 -27.94
C ARG A 226 5.83 12.57 -27.39
N PRO A 227 6.23 13.50 -28.27
CA PRO A 227 6.82 14.77 -27.85
C PRO A 227 5.94 15.52 -26.86
N ILE A 228 6.52 16.04 -25.79
CA ILE A 228 5.76 16.72 -24.74
C ILE A 228 5.06 17.97 -25.25
N LYS A 229 5.67 18.68 -26.21
CA LYS A 229 5.10 19.88 -26.84
C LYS A 229 3.69 19.69 -27.39
N GLU A 230 3.30 18.45 -27.71
CA GLU A 230 1.98 18.08 -28.26
C GLU A 230 0.94 17.79 -27.17
N GLN A 231 1.32 17.79 -25.90
CA GLN A 231 0.47 17.38 -24.78
C GLN A 231 0.66 18.22 -23.51
N LEU A 232 1.22 19.42 -23.63
CA LEU A 232 1.49 20.33 -22.50
C LEU A 232 0.22 20.74 -21.75
N ASP A 233 -0.86 20.98 -22.47
CA ASP A 233 -2.11 21.50 -21.89
C ASP A 233 -2.96 20.40 -21.23
N THR A 234 -2.46 19.16 -21.19
CA THR A 234 -3.23 18.07 -20.59
C THR A 234 -3.07 18.06 -19.07
N PRO A 235 -4.10 17.64 -18.31
CA PRO A 235 -4.02 17.59 -16.86
C PRO A 235 -2.80 16.81 -16.35
N GLU A 236 -2.46 15.70 -17.00
CA GLU A 236 -1.32 14.87 -16.62
C GLU A 236 0.02 15.63 -16.67
N ALA A 237 0.21 16.46 -17.70
CA ALA A 237 1.42 17.28 -17.85
C ALA A 237 1.51 18.39 -16.80
N GLN A 238 0.39 18.77 -16.20
CA GLN A 238 0.30 19.84 -15.20
C GLN A 238 0.24 19.33 -13.75
N ASN A 239 0.23 18.00 -13.55
CA ASN A 239 -0.01 17.40 -12.24
C ASN A 239 1.21 17.46 -11.29
N GLY A 240 2.42 17.48 -11.85
CA GLY A 240 3.65 17.26 -11.09
C GLY A 240 3.68 15.89 -10.41
N LEU A 241 4.39 15.82 -9.28
CA LEU A 241 4.43 14.63 -8.43
C LEU A 241 3.34 14.71 -7.37
N GLY A 242 2.20 14.06 -7.64
CA GLY A 242 1.09 13.95 -6.68
C GLY A 242 1.40 13.08 -5.46
N CYS A 243 0.47 13.01 -4.50
CA CYS A 243 0.69 12.28 -3.24
C CYS A 243 1.08 10.81 -3.48
N VAL A 244 0.39 10.15 -4.40
CA VAL A 244 0.63 8.74 -4.74
C VAL A 244 1.95 8.50 -5.48
N SER A 245 2.59 9.54 -6.03
CA SER A 245 3.92 9.42 -6.63
C SER A 245 4.96 8.99 -5.60
N CYS A 246 4.83 9.45 -4.36
CA CYS A 246 5.67 9.03 -3.24
C CYS A 246 5.03 7.88 -2.46
N HIS A 247 3.75 7.98 -2.13
CA HIS A 247 3.05 7.00 -1.28
C HIS A 247 2.83 5.63 -1.92
N SER A 248 3.18 5.47 -3.19
CA SER A 248 3.11 4.19 -3.90
C SER A 248 4.48 3.58 -4.18
N ILE A 249 5.58 4.22 -3.76
CA ILE A 249 6.92 3.62 -3.83
C ILE A 249 7.01 2.52 -2.77
N VAL A 250 7.31 1.29 -3.20
CA VAL A 250 7.35 0.12 -2.32
C VAL A 250 8.70 -0.57 -2.26
N ASP A 251 9.62 -0.16 -3.13
CA ASP A 251 10.98 -0.69 -3.18
C ASP A 251 11.89 0.34 -3.83
N VAL A 252 13.13 0.43 -3.34
CA VAL A 252 14.21 1.23 -3.90
C VAL A 252 15.33 0.27 -4.27
N ASP A 253 15.54 0.10 -5.57
CA ASP A 253 16.45 -0.91 -6.13
C ASP A 253 17.90 -0.57 -5.77
N SER A 254 18.28 0.69 -5.95
CA SER A 254 19.64 1.20 -5.81
C SER A 254 19.62 2.68 -5.41
N SER A 255 20.61 3.10 -4.63
CA SER A 255 20.90 4.51 -4.36
C SER A 255 21.84 5.14 -5.38
N MET A 256 22.35 4.35 -6.34
CA MET A 256 23.11 4.83 -7.49
C MET A 256 22.17 5.09 -8.68
N GLY A 257 22.41 6.18 -9.39
CA GLY A 257 21.59 6.60 -10.53
C GLY A 257 20.42 7.49 -10.13
N ASN A 258 19.36 7.44 -10.92
CA ASN A 258 18.16 8.25 -10.79
C ASN A 258 16.89 7.42 -10.99
N GLY A 259 15.85 7.71 -10.22
CA GLY A 259 14.54 7.07 -10.37
C GLY A 259 14.51 5.56 -10.13
N GLY A 260 15.48 4.98 -9.42
CA GLY A 260 15.58 3.54 -9.13
C GLY A 260 14.57 3.04 -8.09
N PHE A 261 13.27 3.16 -8.38
CA PHE A 261 12.20 2.75 -7.48
C PHE A 261 11.10 1.96 -8.18
N THR A 262 10.32 1.21 -7.39
CA THR A 262 9.14 0.49 -7.86
C THR A 262 7.85 1.13 -7.35
N ILE A 263 6.99 1.57 -8.28
CA ILE A 263 5.63 2.01 -7.97
C ILE A 263 4.70 0.79 -7.90
N ARG A 264 3.93 0.70 -6.82
CA ARG A 264 2.84 -0.27 -6.66
C ARG A 264 1.54 0.33 -7.16
N TYR A 265 1.03 -0.20 -8.26
CA TYR A 265 -0.35 -0.01 -8.67
C TYR A 265 -1.25 -1.07 -8.01
N PRO A 266 -2.14 -0.69 -7.08
CA PRO A 266 -2.94 -1.66 -6.33
C PRO A 266 -4.14 -2.15 -7.16
N PRO A 267 -4.51 -3.45 -7.07
CA PRO A 267 -5.68 -3.99 -7.77
C PRO A 267 -7.00 -3.28 -7.45
N LEU A 268 -7.08 -2.67 -6.26
CA LEU A 268 -8.27 -1.99 -5.74
C LEU A 268 -8.34 -0.50 -6.05
N HIS A 269 -7.40 0.07 -6.82
CA HIS A 269 -7.35 1.51 -7.08
C HIS A 269 -8.70 2.08 -7.54
N ARG A 270 -9.32 1.47 -8.56
CA ARG A 270 -10.59 1.95 -9.14
C ARG A 270 -11.76 1.98 -8.16
N LEU A 271 -11.75 1.11 -7.14
CA LEU A 271 -12.75 1.15 -6.06
C LEU A 271 -12.45 2.29 -5.09
N ALA A 272 -11.17 2.55 -4.80
CA ALA A 272 -10.73 3.59 -3.89
C ALA A 272 -10.91 5.02 -4.45
N SER A 273 -10.71 5.21 -5.76
CA SER A 273 -10.91 6.49 -6.46
C SER A 273 -12.34 6.68 -6.99
N SER A 274 -13.26 5.75 -6.71
CA SER A 274 -14.64 5.85 -7.17
C SER A 274 -15.36 7.03 -6.52
N ARG A 275 -16.09 7.80 -7.35
CA ARG A 275 -16.97 8.89 -6.90
C ARG A 275 -18.37 8.40 -6.50
N ASP A 276 -18.67 7.11 -6.71
CA ASP A 276 -19.91 6.50 -6.23
C ASP A 276 -19.85 6.38 -4.69
N PRO A 277 -20.78 7.01 -3.94
CA PRO A 277 -20.82 6.94 -2.48
C PRO A 277 -20.84 5.51 -1.93
N CYS A 278 -21.49 4.56 -2.63
CA CYS A 278 -21.56 3.16 -2.21
C CYS A 278 -20.20 2.48 -2.37
N ALA A 279 -19.52 2.69 -3.50
CA ALA A 279 -18.16 2.18 -3.70
C ALA A 279 -17.17 2.82 -2.73
N ARG A 280 -17.26 4.14 -2.52
CA ARG A 280 -16.42 4.89 -1.59
C ARG A 280 -16.61 4.42 -0.14
N TRP A 281 -17.84 4.12 0.30
CA TRP A 281 -18.11 3.59 1.64
C TRP A 281 -17.43 2.24 1.88
N THR A 282 -17.43 1.34 0.88
CA THR A 282 -16.78 0.02 1.02
C THR A 282 -15.27 0.10 1.25
N VAL A 283 -14.61 1.19 0.80
CA VAL A 283 -13.16 1.41 0.91
C VAL A 283 -12.79 2.38 2.04
N SER A 284 -13.54 3.48 2.20
CA SER A 284 -13.27 4.57 3.15
C SER A 284 -13.51 4.18 4.62
N SER A 285 -14.34 3.18 4.91
CA SER A 285 -14.57 2.73 6.29
C SER A 285 -13.44 1.78 6.80
N ARG A 286 -12.34 1.66 6.06
CA ARG A 286 -11.32 0.59 6.25
C ARG A 286 -9.86 1.03 6.01
N ILE A 287 -9.59 2.33 5.87
CA ILE A 287 -8.24 2.88 6.03
C ILE A 287 -8.11 3.38 7.45
#